data_AF-D5RTI6-F1
#
_entry.id   AF-D5RTI6-F1
#
_cell.length_a   1.000
_cell.length_b   1.000
_cell.length_c   1.000
_cell.angle_alpha   90.00
_cell.angle_beta   90.00
_cell.angle_gamma   90.00
#
_symmetry.space_group_name_H-M   'P 1'
#
loop_
_entity.id
_entity.type
_entity.pdbx_description
1 polymer ?
#
loop_
_entity_poly.entity_id
_entity_poly.type
_entity_poly.pdbx_seq_one_letter_code
_entity_poly.pdbx_strand_id
1 'polypeptide(L)'
;MPNSRVIRRLGHSVSDAGVITYHEREATWAEADAVAGRRVDRRRLYCIMTDDDGRDALHEVLRWTQHCTGCTEVPEMTLPPDRGPGCRECGYQGRVRNSVWIASDQGGADDAG
;
A
#
# COMPACT_ATOMS: atom_id res chain seq x y z
N MET A 1 -10.47 -5.54 -12.35
CA MET A 1 -9.30 -4.72 -11.92
C MET A 1 -9.80 -3.76 -10.84
N PRO A 2 -9.06 -3.50 -9.75
CA PRO A 2 -9.51 -2.48 -8.81
C PRO A 2 -9.60 -1.14 -9.56
N ASN A 3 -10.73 -0.47 -9.44
CA ASN A 3 -10.93 0.84 -10.06
C ASN A 3 -9.84 1.79 -9.54
N SER A 4 -9.01 2.31 -10.44
CA SER A 4 -8.07 3.37 -10.14
C SER A 4 -8.82 4.51 -9.47
N ARG A 5 -8.42 4.89 -8.26
CA ARG A 5 -9.05 5.93 -7.45
C ARG A 5 -8.01 6.69 -6.66
N VAL A 6 -8.38 7.91 -6.29
CA VAL A 6 -7.66 8.72 -5.30
C VAL A 6 -8.53 8.78 -4.06
N ILE A 7 -7.94 8.48 -2.92
CA ILE A 7 -8.59 8.68 -1.62
C ILE A 7 -7.83 9.74 -0.84
N ARG A 8 -8.51 10.37 0.11
CA ARG A 8 -7.87 11.22 1.11
C ARG A 8 -8.15 10.67 2.49
N ARG A 9 -7.10 10.48 3.27
CA ARG A 9 -7.19 10.04 4.66
C ARG A 9 -7.07 11.26 5.56
N LEU A 10 -8.14 11.49 6.33
CA LEU A 10 -8.29 12.66 7.21
C LEU A 10 -7.84 12.37 8.64
N GLY A 11 -7.62 11.10 8.97
CA GLY A 11 -7.22 10.66 10.31
C GLY A 11 -7.61 9.21 10.54
N HIS A 12 -7.58 8.81 11.80
CA HIS A 12 -8.04 7.49 12.23
C HIS A 12 -8.64 7.56 13.64
N SER A 13 -9.50 6.60 13.96
CA SER A 13 -9.94 6.31 15.31
C SER A 13 -9.53 4.88 15.69
N VAL A 14 -9.34 4.65 16.99
CA VAL A 14 -9.07 3.32 17.54
C VAL A 14 -10.21 2.97 18.48
N SER A 15 -10.87 1.84 18.23
CA SER A 15 -11.93 1.36 19.13
C SER A 15 -11.35 0.77 20.42
N ASP A 16 -12.19 0.57 21.43
CA ASP A 16 -11.81 -0.09 22.69
C ASP A 16 -11.25 -1.51 22.48
N ALA A 17 -11.59 -2.16 21.36
CA ALA A 17 -11.06 -3.46 20.97
C ALA A 17 -9.72 -3.37 20.20
N GLY A 18 -9.13 -2.19 20.06
CA GLY A 18 -7.88 -1.95 19.34
C GLY A 18 -8.03 -1.93 17.81
N VAL A 19 -9.25 -1.83 17.28
CA VAL A 19 -9.47 -1.79 15.83
C VAL A 19 -9.24 -0.38 15.31
N ILE A 20 -8.29 -0.23 14.40
CA ILE A 20 -7.99 1.04 13.73
C ILE A 20 -8.97 1.23 12.56
N THR A 21 -9.73 2.32 12.60
CA THR A 21 -10.63 2.74 11.52
C THR A 21 -10.11 4.03 10.90
N TYR A 22 -9.81 4.01 9.61
CA TYR A 22 -9.37 5.21 8.90
C TYR A 22 -10.58 6.05 8.46
N HIS A 23 -10.49 7.36 8.69
CA HIS A 23 -11.47 8.32 8.19
C HIS A 23 -11.04 8.73 6.78
N GLU A 24 -11.73 8.22 5.78
CA GLU A 24 -11.37 8.42 4.37
C GLU A 24 -12.52 9.08 3.61
N ARG A 25 -12.18 9.93 2.64
CA ARG A 25 -13.10 10.41 1.62
C ARG A 25 -12.55 10.14 0.23
N GLU A 26 -13.45 10.11 -0.74
CA GLU A 26 -13.01 10.15 -2.13
C GLU A 26 -12.32 11.49 -2.42
N ALA A 27 -11.22 11.42 -3.14
CA ALA A 27 -10.52 12.58 -3.65
C ALA A 27 -10.57 12.55 -5.17
N THR A 28 -10.56 13.75 -5.75
CA THR A 28 -10.49 13.89 -7.19
C THR A 28 -9.07 13.71 -7.67
N TRP A 29 -8.94 13.38 -8.94
CA TRP A 29 -7.63 13.38 -9.56
C TRP A 29 -6.99 14.77 -9.68
N ALA A 30 -7.81 15.83 -9.73
CA ALA A 30 -7.28 17.20 -9.74
C ALA A 30 -6.62 17.54 -8.41
N GLU A 31 -7.17 17.06 -7.29
CA GLU A 31 -6.52 17.17 -5.97
C GLU A 31 -5.19 16.42 -5.95
N ALA A 32 -5.13 15.20 -6.49
CA ALA A 32 -3.89 14.44 -6.56
C ALA A 32 -2.82 15.14 -7.42
N ASP A 33 -3.21 15.66 -8.59
CA ASP A 33 -2.30 16.39 -9.46
C ASP A 33 -1.77 17.66 -8.80
N ALA A 34 -2.62 18.36 -8.04
CA ALA A 34 -2.25 19.57 -7.31
C ALA A 34 -1.25 19.27 -6.18
N VAL A 35 -1.50 18.23 -5.36
CA VAL A 35 -0.58 17.82 -4.29
C VAL A 35 0.76 17.33 -4.86
N ALA A 36 0.74 16.64 -6.01
CA ALA A 36 1.95 16.15 -6.66
C ALA A 36 2.73 17.24 -7.43
N GLY A 37 2.12 18.40 -7.71
CA GLY A 37 2.66 19.40 -8.62
C GLY A 37 2.79 18.94 -10.08
N ARG A 38 2.14 17.83 -10.46
CA ARG A 38 2.22 17.21 -11.79
C ARG A 38 1.03 16.30 -12.05
N ARG A 39 0.81 15.96 -13.33
CA ARG A 39 -0.17 14.93 -13.69
C ARG A 39 0.27 13.55 -13.19
N VAL A 40 -0.56 12.88 -12.39
CA VAL A 40 -0.28 11.55 -11.85
C VAL A 40 -0.78 10.42 -12.76
N ASP A 41 -0.16 9.23 -12.70
CA ASP A 41 -0.55 8.08 -13.53
C ASP A 41 -1.92 7.53 -13.09
N ARG A 42 -2.94 7.70 -13.94
CA ARG A 42 -4.34 7.34 -13.65
C ARG A 42 -4.63 5.85 -13.58
N ARG A 43 -3.62 5.00 -13.80
CA ARG A 43 -3.72 3.54 -13.64
C ARG A 43 -3.30 3.08 -12.24
N ARG A 44 -2.67 3.96 -11.45
CA ARG A 44 -2.24 3.67 -10.08
C ARG A 44 -3.33 4.05 -9.06
N LEU A 45 -3.11 3.65 -7.81
CA LEU A 45 -3.93 4.05 -6.68
C LEU A 45 -3.13 5.02 -5.82
N TYR A 46 -3.78 6.11 -5.42
CA TYR A 46 -3.16 7.13 -4.60
C TYR A 46 -3.96 7.42 -3.34
N CYS A 47 -3.24 7.84 -2.31
CA CYS A 47 -3.78 8.34 -1.06
C CYS A 47 -3.14 9.70 -0.76
N ILE A 48 -3.95 10.72 -0.52
CA ILE A 48 -3.49 11.99 0.04
C ILE A 48 -3.56 11.86 1.56
N MET A 49 -2.43 12.07 2.22
CA MET A 49 -2.32 12.04 3.69
C MET A 49 -1.73 13.36 4.15
N THR A 50 -2.28 13.90 5.24
CA THR A 50 -1.75 15.10 5.89
C THR A 50 -0.76 14.64 6.96
N ASP A 51 0.46 15.15 6.92
CA ASP A 51 1.48 14.90 7.95
C ASP A 51 1.21 15.69 9.24
N ASP A 52 2.07 15.49 10.24
CA ASP A 52 1.95 16.16 11.54
C ASP A 52 2.18 17.69 11.44
N ASP A 53 2.86 18.16 10.38
CA ASP A 53 3.07 19.58 10.08
C ASP A 53 1.88 20.21 9.32
N GLY A 54 0.81 19.44 9.08
CA GLY A 54 -0.38 19.90 8.36
C GLY A 54 -0.19 19.97 6.84
N ARG A 55 0.85 19.34 6.29
CA ARG A 55 1.14 19.33 4.86
C ARG A 55 0.56 18.10 4.20
N ASP A 56 -0.10 18.29 3.07
CA ASP A 56 -0.58 17.18 2.26
C ASP A 56 0.57 16.57 1.46
N ALA A 57 0.72 15.25 1.58
CA ALA A 57 1.62 14.46 0.76
C ALA A 57 0.83 13.43 -0.05
N LEU A 58 1.27 13.21 -1.29
CA LEU A 58 0.74 12.14 -2.14
C LEU A 58 1.50 10.85 -1.89
N HIS A 59 0.76 9.80 -1.59
CA HIS A 59 1.26 8.45 -1.44
C HIS A 59 0.69 7.55 -2.53
N GLU A 60 1.48 6.58 -2.99
CA GLU A 60 1.04 5.55 -3.91
C GLU A 60 0.99 4.18 -3.25
N VAL A 61 0.16 3.29 -3.77
CA VAL A 61 0.11 1.92 -3.25
C VAL A 61 1.28 1.10 -3.80
N LEU A 62 2.11 0.57 -2.92
CA LEU A 62 3.01 -0.53 -3.22
C LEU A 62 2.31 -1.84 -2.91
N ARG A 63 2.37 -2.81 -3.83
CA ARG A 63 1.80 -4.14 -3.67
C ARG A 63 2.87 -5.18 -3.90
N TRP A 64 2.96 -6.15 -3.00
CA TRP A 64 3.88 -7.26 -3.13
C TRP A 64 3.23 -8.55 -2.65
N THR A 65 3.87 -9.66 -2.97
CA THR A 65 3.47 -10.96 -2.46
C THR A 65 4.59 -11.52 -1.62
N GLN A 66 4.29 -11.84 -0.37
CA GLN A 66 5.23 -12.46 0.55
C GLN A 66 4.99 -13.97 0.56
N HIS A 67 6.08 -14.72 0.55
CA HIS A 67 6.09 -16.17 0.59
C HIS A 67 6.69 -16.63 1.92
N CYS A 68 6.10 -17.65 2.53
CA CYS A 68 6.70 -18.33 3.66
C CYS A 68 7.83 -19.23 3.17
N THR A 69 9.05 -19.00 3.69
CA THR A 69 10.25 -19.80 3.39
C THR A 69 10.03 -21.29 3.69
N GLY A 70 9.44 -21.62 4.84
CA GLY A 70 9.09 -23.00 5.21
C GLY A 70 8.08 -23.69 4.29
N CYS A 71 7.37 -22.94 3.43
CA CYS A 71 6.46 -23.51 2.41
C CYS A 71 7.11 -23.64 1.03
N THR A 72 8.18 -22.87 0.75
CA THR A 72 8.80 -22.77 -0.58
C THR A 72 10.12 -23.53 -0.70
N GLU A 73 10.74 -23.92 0.41
CA GLU A 73 12.08 -24.53 0.44
C GLU A 73 12.08 -26.06 0.69
N VAL A 74 10.91 -26.72 0.64
CA VAL A 74 10.83 -28.18 0.83
C VAL A 74 11.36 -28.93 -0.41
N PRO A 75 12.42 -29.76 -0.28
CA PRO A 75 13.06 -30.45 -1.41
C PRO A 75 12.15 -31.37 -2.22
N GLU A 76 11.06 -31.86 -1.64
CA GLU A 76 10.10 -32.73 -2.32
C GLU A 76 9.15 -31.99 -3.27
N MET A 77 9.13 -30.65 -3.26
CA MET A 77 8.29 -29.85 -4.14
C MET A 77 9.08 -29.33 -5.35
N THR A 78 9.28 -30.21 -6.34
CA THR A 78 9.84 -29.86 -7.67
C THR A 78 9.00 -28.84 -8.44
N LEU A 79 7.77 -28.58 -8.00
CA LEU A 79 6.91 -27.51 -8.49
C LEU A 79 6.30 -26.81 -7.27
N PRO A 80 6.58 -25.51 -7.03
CA PRO A 80 5.86 -24.77 -6.00
C PRO A 80 4.37 -24.76 -6.38
N PRO A 81 3.46 -25.29 -5.55
CA PRO A 81 2.03 -25.21 -5.83
C PRO A 81 1.63 -23.73 -5.87
N ASP A 82 0.85 -23.33 -6.87
CA ASP A 82 0.36 -21.95 -7.04
C ASP A 82 -0.30 -21.38 -5.76
N ARG A 83 -0.80 -22.29 -4.90
CA ARG A 83 -1.24 -22.06 -3.52
C ARG A 83 -0.90 -23.29 -2.67
N GLY A 84 0.21 -23.27 -1.94
CA GLY A 84 0.48 -24.28 -0.92
C GLY A 84 -0.48 -24.14 0.28
N PRO A 85 -0.75 -25.22 1.04
CA PRO A 85 -1.65 -25.21 2.21
C PRO A 85 -1.13 -24.37 3.40
N GLY A 86 0.00 -23.69 3.24
CA GLY A 86 0.71 -23.01 4.31
C GLY A 86 1.28 -23.99 5.34
N CYS A 87 2.23 -23.51 6.15
CA CYS A 87 2.81 -24.27 7.27
C CYS A 87 2.50 -23.56 8.60
N ARG A 88 2.83 -24.22 9.71
CA ARG A 88 2.63 -23.67 11.06
C ARG A 88 3.34 -22.33 11.28
N GLU A 89 4.50 -22.11 10.67
CA GLU A 89 5.28 -20.87 10.82
C GLU A 89 4.54 -19.65 10.28
N CYS A 90 3.83 -19.82 9.16
CA CYS A 90 3.03 -18.75 8.55
C CYS A 90 1.57 -18.78 8.99
N GLY A 91 1.21 -19.54 10.03
CA GLY A 91 -0.18 -19.71 10.45
C GLY A 91 -1.08 -20.26 9.33
N TYR A 92 -0.53 -21.12 8.47
CA TYR A 92 -1.21 -21.73 7.32
C TYR A 92 -1.63 -20.75 6.21
N GLN A 93 -1.03 -19.57 6.15
CA GLN A 93 -1.34 -18.59 5.11
C GLN A 93 -0.59 -18.86 3.79
N GLY A 94 0.61 -19.46 3.85
CA GLY A 94 1.46 -19.81 2.71
C GLY A 94 1.96 -18.60 1.93
N ARG A 95 1.11 -18.03 1.07
CA ARG A 95 1.40 -16.88 0.20
C ARG A 95 0.41 -15.75 0.49
N VAL A 96 0.93 -14.60 0.93
CA VAL A 96 0.11 -13.45 1.35
C VAL A 96 0.32 -12.27 0.42
N ARG A 97 -0.78 -11.67 -0.05
CA ARG A 97 -0.74 -10.41 -0.79
C ARG A 97 -0.77 -9.25 0.19
N ASN A 98 0.25 -8.42 0.13
CA ASN A 98 0.39 -7.25 0.99
C ASN A 98 0.29 -5.97 0.17
N SER A 99 -0.09 -4.89 0.85
CA SER A 99 -0.07 -3.55 0.27
C SER A 99 0.22 -2.51 1.34
N VAL A 100 0.96 -1.48 0.97
CA VAL A 100 1.27 -0.34 1.84
C VAL A 100 1.24 0.95 1.04
N TRP A 101 0.89 2.05 1.68
CA TRP A 101 1.04 3.38 1.11
C TRP A 101 2.50 3.81 1.29
N ILE A 102 3.21 4.07 0.20
CA ILE A 102 4.55 4.64 0.21
C ILE A 102 4.47 6.09 -0.24
N ALA A 103 5.38 6.95 0.22
CA ALA A 103 5.50 8.28 -0.36
C ALA A 103 5.69 8.11 -1.87
N SER A 104 4.84 8.79 -2.67
CA SER A 104 5.13 8.86 -4.10
C SER A 104 6.43 9.64 -4.24
N ASP A 105 7.38 9.15 -5.03
CA ASP A 105 8.63 9.88 -5.29
C ASP A 105 8.25 11.32 -5.68
N GLN A 106 8.45 12.21 -4.71
CA GLN A 106 8.56 13.62 -4.98
C GLN A 106 9.69 13.71 -5.98
N GLY A 107 9.46 14.34 -7.13
CA GLY A 107 10.56 14.65 -8.02
C GLY A 107 11.51 15.56 -7.26
N GLY A 108 12.54 14.98 -6.66
CA GLY A 108 13.69 15.68 -6.10
C GLY A 108 14.48 16.30 -7.24
N ALA A 109 13.96 17.39 -7.79
CA ALA A 109 14.82 18.54 -8.05
C ALA A 109 14.94 19.23 -6.70
N ASP A 110 16.10 19.08 -6.04
CA ASP A 110 16.64 19.95 -4.96
C ASP A 110 17.47 19.20 -3.89
N ASP A 111 18.15 18.09 -4.22
CA ASP A 111 19.26 17.57 -3.40
C ASP A 111 20.40 17.05 -4.28
N ALA A 112 21.09 17.99 -4.93
CA ALA A 112 22.43 17.82 -5.47
C ALA A 112 23.26 19.06 -5.08
N GLY A 113 23.67 19.11 -3.82
CA GLY A 113 24.66 20.04 -3.28
C GLY A 113 26.00 19.36 -3.07
#